data_AF-A0A4V2DCS5-F1
#
_entry.id   AF-A0A4V2DCS5-F1
#
_cell.length_a   1.000
_cell.length_b   1.000
_cell.length_c   1.000
_cell.angle_alpha   90.00
_cell.angle_beta   90.00
_cell.angle_gamma   90.00
#
_symmetry.space_group_name_H-M   'P 1'
#
loop_
_entity.id
_entity.type
_entity.pdbx_description
1 polymer ?
#
loop_
_entity_poly.entity_id
_entity_poly.type
_entity_poly.pdbx_seq_one_letter_code
_entity_poly.pdbx_strand_id
1 'polypeptide(L)'
;MKTLKKQGYIASMLILVTWLMTGISVDDEFYEEYNIFLKHRPTGQYYFRSPLGMQDMPLDYPADKAAAYYTYREFVLEKHWSSDFDALAFLIVFGTAFYVGFVIVKALKL
;
A
#
# COMPACT_ATOMS: atom_id res chain seq x y z
N MET A 1 -12.06 -31.03 -0.45
CA MET A 1 -10.85 -30.61 0.30
C MET A 1 -9.71 -30.07 -0.58
N LYS A 2 -9.32 -30.74 -1.70
CA LYS A 2 -8.24 -30.26 -2.60
C LYS A 2 -8.50 -28.86 -3.18
N THR A 3 -9.73 -28.54 -3.57
CA THR A 3 -10.09 -27.22 -4.12
C THR A 3 -9.94 -26.08 -3.11
N LEU A 4 -10.31 -26.32 -1.85
CA LEU A 4 -10.20 -25.30 -0.80
C LEU A 4 -8.74 -24.97 -0.49
N LYS A 5 -7.85 -25.98 -0.47
CA LYS A 5 -6.40 -25.75 -0.34
C LYS A 5 -5.84 -24.88 -1.47
N LYS A 6 -6.25 -25.15 -2.72
CA LYS A 6 -5.86 -24.31 -3.87
C LYS A 6 -6.35 -22.87 -3.73
N GLN A 7 -7.60 -22.68 -3.31
CA GLN A 7 -8.16 -21.35 -3.05
C GLN A 7 -7.41 -20.62 -1.94
N GLY A 8 -6.98 -21.33 -0.90
CA GLY A 8 -6.11 -20.79 0.15
C GLY A 8 -4.77 -20.28 -0.38
N TYR A 9 -4.07 -21.05 -1.23
CA TYR A 9 -2.83 -20.60 -1.85
C TYR A 9 -3.01 -19.36 -2.73
N ILE A 10 -4.09 -19.30 -3.52
CA ILE A 10 -4.43 -18.13 -4.33
C ILE A 10 -4.68 -16.91 -3.43
N ALA A 11 -5.45 -17.09 -2.35
CA ALA A 11 -5.74 -16.02 -1.39
C ALA A 11 -4.45 -15.48 -0.74
N SER A 12 -3.53 -16.36 -0.33
CA SER A 12 -2.23 -15.94 0.22
C SER A 12 -1.39 -15.18 -0.80
N MET A 13 -1.36 -15.62 -2.06
CA MET A 13 -0.64 -14.93 -3.13
C MET A 13 -1.24 -13.56 -3.43
N LEU A 14 -2.57 -13.43 -3.45
CA LEU A 14 -3.25 -12.14 -3.63
C LEU A 14 -2.94 -11.18 -2.49
N ILE A 15 -2.97 -11.63 -1.23
CA ILE A 15 -2.60 -10.81 -0.08
C ILE A 15 -1.15 -10.32 -0.23
N LEU A 16 -0.22 -11.21 -0.59
CA LEU A 16 1.19 -10.86 -0.75
C LEU A 16 1.39 -9.83 -1.87
N VAL A 17 0.78 -10.04 -3.03
CA VAL A 17 0.90 -9.12 -4.17
C VAL A 17 0.28 -7.76 -3.83
N THR A 18 -0.90 -7.75 -3.21
CA THR A 18 -1.56 -6.52 -2.76
C THR A 18 -0.68 -5.78 -1.75
N TRP A 19 -0.15 -6.46 -0.73
CA TRP A 19 0.76 -5.83 0.24
C TRP A 19 2.00 -5.23 -0.43
N LEU A 20 2.62 -5.96 -1.37
CA LEU A 20 3.85 -5.53 -2.02
C LEU A 20 3.63 -4.37 -2.99
N MET A 21 2.47 -4.32 -3.66
CA MET A 21 2.20 -3.40 -4.76
C MET A 21 1.27 -2.25 -4.42
N THR A 22 0.54 -2.29 -3.31
CA THR A 22 -0.28 -1.16 -2.84
C THR A 22 0.29 -0.58 -1.55
N GLY A 23 -0.03 0.67 -1.28
CA GLY A 23 0.34 1.35 -0.04
C GLY A 23 -0.71 2.35 0.38
N ILE A 24 -0.61 2.79 1.64
CA ILE A 24 -1.40 3.89 2.19
C ILE A 24 -0.45 5.06 2.39
N SER A 25 -0.75 6.18 1.75
CA SER A 25 -0.09 7.46 2.02
C SER A 25 -0.94 8.29 2.98
N VAL A 26 -0.27 8.97 3.90
CA VAL A 26 -0.88 9.96 4.81
C VAL A 26 -0.14 11.27 4.63
N ASP A 27 -0.87 12.32 4.26
CA ASP A 27 -0.32 13.67 4.20
C ASP A 27 -0.66 14.47 5.45
N ASP A 28 0.37 14.78 6.25
CA ASP A 28 0.23 15.54 7.49
C ASP A 28 0.05 17.06 7.23
N GLU A 29 0.25 17.55 5.99
CA GLU A 29 0.28 18.99 5.68
C GLU A 29 -1.12 19.60 5.44
N PHE A 30 -2.15 18.78 5.12
CA PHE A 30 -3.50 19.25 4.76
C PHE A 30 -4.65 18.41 5.35
N TYR A 31 -4.63 18.09 6.65
CA TYR A 31 -5.67 17.31 7.37
C TYR A 31 -5.62 15.78 7.17
N GLU A 32 -4.46 15.15 7.35
CA GLU A 32 -4.31 13.68 7.39
C GLU A 32 -5.05 12.98 6.24
N GLU A 33 -4.84 13.42 5.01
CA GLU A 33 -5.50 12.80 3.85
C GLU A 33 -4.92 11.40 3.63
N TYR A 34 -5.77 10.38 3.82
CA TYR A 34 -5.44 8.99 3.53
C TYR A 34 -5.72 8.69 2.07
N ASN A 35 -4.69 8.30 1.32
CA ASN A 35 -4.83 7.81 -0.05
C ASN A 35 -4.28 6.40 -0.20
N ILE A 36 -5.00 5.55 -0.93
CA ILE A 36 -4.53 4.21 -1.32
C ILE A 36 -3.96 4.35 -2.72
N PHE A 37 -2.68 4.02 -2.88
CA PHE A 37 -1.97 4.20 -4.14
C PHE A 37 -1.29 2.90 -4.59
N LEU A 38 -0.96 2.87 -5.88
CA LEU A 38 -0.19 1.78 -6.49
C LEU A 38 1.30 2.12 -6.46
N LYS A 39 2.10 1.24 -5.87
CA LYS A 39 3.56 1.34 -5.88
C LYS A 39 4.08 1.01 -7.27
N HIS A 40 5.07 1.76 -7.73
CA HIS A 40 5.74 1.51 -9.00
C HIS A 40 6.66 0.28 -8.98
N ARG A 41 7.08 -0.17 -7.78
CA ARG A 41 7.90 -1.37 -7.55
C ARG A 41 7.49 -2.06 -6.25
N PRO A 42 7.69 -3.38 -6.11
CA PRO A 42 7.31 -4.10 -4.89
C PRO A 42 8.16 -3.68 -3.70
N THR A 43 7.52 -3.37 -2.58
CA THR A 43 8.20 -3.12 -1.29
C THR A 43 7.41 -3.70 -0.12
N GLY A 44 8.14 -4.08 0.93
CA GLY A 44 7.53 -4.54 2.19
C GLY A 44 6.91 -3.42 3.02
N GLN A 45 7.21 -2.14 2.72
CA GLN A 45 6.64 -1.00 3.43
C GLN A 45 5.23 -0.72 2.91
N TYR A 46 4.23 -0.74 3.79
CA TYR A 46 2.83 -0.51 3.42
C TYR A 46 2.36 0.92 3.75
N TYR A 47 2.89 1.52 4.81
CA TYR A 47 2.54 2.86 5.26
C TYR A 47 3.61 3.88 4.86
N PHE A 48 3.18 4.97 4.24
CA PHE A 48 4.00 6.07 3.77
C PHE A 48 3.47 7.37 4.40
N ARG A 49 4.20 7.93 5.35
CA ARG A 49 3.79 9.16 6.03
C ARG A 49 4.61 10.33 5.49
N SER A 50 3.93 11.40 5.06
CA SER A 50 4.55 12.68 4.71
C SER A 50 5.14 13.29 5.96
N PRO A 51 6.46 13.50 6.06
CA PRO A 51 7.02 14.11 7.25
C PRO A 51 6.92 15.64 7.13
N LEU A 52 6.28 16.26 8.11
CA LEU A 52 6.01 17.70 8.19
C LEU A 52 7.27 18.57 7.99
N GLY A 53 7.16 19.62 7.17
CA GLY A 53 8.10 20.74 7.15
C GLY A 53 9.50 20.44 6.60
N MET A 54 9.64 19.44 5.72
CA MET A 54 10.94 18.94 5.26
C MET A 54 11.46 19.52 3.94
N GLN A 55 10.79 20.53 3.39
CA GLN A 55 11.31 21.28 2.24
C GLN A 55 12.58 22.08 2.60
N ASP A 56 12.77 22.38 3.89
CA ASP A 56 13.89 23.16 4.45
C ASP A 56 14.79 22.31 5.38
N MET A 57 15.16 21.09 4.99
CA MET A 57 16.01 20.23 5.83
C MET A 57 17.44 20.81 5.98
N PRO A 58 17.90 21.14 7.21
CA PRO A 58 19.27 21.56 7.47
C PRO A 58 20.26 20.38 7.36
N LEU A 59 21.56 20.68 7.30
CA LEU A 59 22.62 19.68 7.08
C LEU A 59 22.73 18.64 8.20
N ASP A 60 22.22 18.94 9.40
CA ASP A 60 22.22 18.12 10.61
C ASP A 60 20.90 17.35 10.82
N TYR A 61 20.03 17.31 9.80
CA TYR A 61 18.75 16.65 9.92
C TYR A 61 18.89 15.14 10.20
N PRO A 62 18.05 14.56 11.08
CA PRO A 62 18.13 13.14 11.42
C PRO A 62 18.02 12.22 10.19
N ALA A 63 18.97 11.30 10.07
CA ALA A 63 19.11 10.43 8.89
C ALA A 63 17.89 9.52 8.65
N ASP A 64 17.21 9.11 9.73
CA ASP A 64 15.97 8.32 9.69
C ASP A 64 14.81 9.10 9.07
N LYS A 65 14.66 10.38 9.43
CA LYS A 65 13.62 11.25 8.87
C LYS A 65 13.93 11.64 7.42
N ALA A 66 15.20 11.86 7.10
CA ALA A 66 15.64 12.05 5.71
C ALA A 66 15.32 10.82 4.85
N ALA A 67 15.59 9.60 5.34
CA ALA A 67 15.23 8.37 4.62
C ALA A 67 13.71 8.23 4.39
N ALA A 68 12.90 8.59 5.39
CA ALA A 68 11.45 8.62 5.26
C ALA A 68 10.98 9.65 4.21
N TYR A 69 11.63 10.82 4.13
CA TYR A 69 11.38 11.81 3.08
C TYR A 69 11.53 11.22 1.70
N TYR A 70 12.72 10.66 1.42
CA TYR A 70 13.06 10.19 0.08
C TYR A 70 12.17 9.02 -0.32
N THR A 71 11.82 8.17 0.64
CA THR A 71 10.85 7.08 0.42
C THR A 71 9.45 7.62 0.10
N TYR A 72 8.94 8.60 0.86
CA TYR A 72 7.64 9.20 0.59
C TYR A 72 7.62 9.91 -0.77
N ARG A 73 8.69 10.65 -1.06
CA ARG A 73 8.86 11.36 -2.32
C ARG A 73 8.89 10.40 -3.52
N GLU A 74 9.71 9.36 -3.47
CA GLU A 74 9.83 8.34 -4.53
C GLU A 74 8.50 7.62 -4.79
N PHE A 75 7.79 7.23 -3.73
CA PHE A 75 6.59 6.39 -3.88
C PHE A 75 5.29 7.17 -4.07
N VAL A 76 5.18 8.37 -3.49
CA VAL A 76 3.92 9.11 -3.40
C VAL A 76 3.94 10.42 -4.20
N LEU A 77 5.01 11.21 -4.10
CA LEU A 77 5.06 12.55 -4.73
C LEU A 77 5.49 12.51 -6.18
N GLU A 78 6.52 11.73 -6.50
CA GLU A 78 7.07 11.64 -7.86
C GLU A 78 6.10 10.94 -8.83
N LYS A 79 5.00 10.37 -8.31
CA LYS A 79 3.87 9.80 -9.06
C LYS A 79 4.32 9.19 -10.38
N HIS A 80 5.15 8.14 -10.29
CA HIS A 80 5.64 7.40 -11.46
C HIS A 80 4.50 6.90 -12.37
N TRP A 81 3.28 6.84 -11.83
CA TRP A 81 2.02 6.51 -12.51
C TRP A 81 1.05 7.69 -12.32
N SER A 82 0.16 7.94 -13.29
CA SER A 82 -0.83 9.02 -13.16
C SER A 82 -1.80 8.75 -12.00
N SER A 83 -2.47 9.79 -11.51
CA SER A 83 -3.54 9.69 -10.51
C SER A 83 -4.68 8.73 -10.88
N ASP A 84 -4.77 8.34 -12.16
CA ASP A 84 -5.78 7.42 -12.66
C ASP A 84 -5.61 5.99 -12.12
N PHE A 85 -4.41 5.66 -11.60
CA PHE A 85 -4.11 4.35 -11.02
C PHE A 85 -4.49 4.20 -9.55
N ASP A 86 -4.88 5.27 -8.86
CA ASP A 86 -5.36 5.18 -7.47
C ASP A 86 -6.64 4.34 -7.41
N ALA A 87 -7.55 4.50 -8.37
CA ALA A 87 -8.75 3.67 -8.51
C ALA A 87 -8.41 2.18 -8.70
N LEU A 88 -7.31 1.87 -9.39
CA LEU A 88 -6.85 0.49 -9.54
C LEU A 88 -6.31 -0.06 -8.21
N ALA A 89 -5.60 0.76 -7.43
CA ALA A 89 -5.15 0.36 -6.09
C ALA A 89 -6.34 0.03 -5.17
N PHE A 90 -7.40 0.83 -5.21
CA PHE A 90 -8.66 0.51 -4.53
C PHE A 90 -9.25 -0.81 -5.01
N LEU A 91 -9.35 -1.04 -6.32
CA LEU A 91 -9.89 -2.28 -6.88
C LEU A 91 -9.08 -3.51 -6.46
N ILE A 92 -7.75 -3.41 -6.42
CA ILE A 92 -6.87 -4.50 -5.97
C ILE A 92 -7.09 -4.81 -4.49
N VAL A 93 -7.12 -3.79 -3.63
CA VAL A 93 -7.32 -3.96 -2.19
C VAL A 93 -8.70 -4.56 -1.90
N PHE A 94 -9.77 -3.97 -2.43
CA PHE A 94 -11.13 -4.46 -2.22
C PHE A 94 -11.38 -5.82 -2.87
N GLY A 95 -10.88 -6.04 -4.09
CA GLY A 95 -10.99 -7.33 -4.78
C GLY A 95 -10.27 -8.45 -4.03
N THR A 96 -9.10 -8.16 -3.46
CA THR A 96 -8.37 -9.09 -2.59
C THR A 96 -9.16 -9.39 -1.33
N ALA A 97 -9.65 -8.37 -0.62
CA ALA A 97 -10.44 -8.54 0.59
C ALA A 97 -11.71 -9.37 0.34
N PHE A 98 -12.42 -9.09 -0.76
CA PHE A 98 -13.60 -9.83 -1.18
C PHE A 98 -13.29 -11.31 -1.44
N TYR A 99 -12.25 -11.60 -2.23
CA TYR A 99 -11.87 -12.98 -2.54
C TYR A 99 -11.45 -13.75 -1.27
N VAL A 100 -10.64 -13.13 -0.42
CA VAL A 100 -10.22 -13.72 0.87
C VAL A 100 -11.43 -14.01 1.75
N GLY A 101 -12.36 -13.05 1.88
CA GLY A 101 -13.61 -13.21 2.62
C GLY A 101 -14.45 -14.38 2.10
N PHE A 102 -14.62 -14.48 0.78
CA PHE A 102 -15.32 -15.60 0.15
C PHE A 102 -14.67 -16.96 0.47
N VAL A 103 -13.33 -17.05 0.42
CA VAL A 103 -12.60 -18.27 0.76
C VAL A 103 -12.77 -18.62 2.25
N ILE A 104 -12.75 -17.64 3.14
CA ILE A 104 -12.97 -17.83 4.58
C ILE A 104 -14.37 -18.35 4.87
N VAL A 105 -15.42 -17.72 4.33
CA VAL A 105 -16.82 -18.16 4.48
C VAL A 105 -16.97 -19.62 4.05
N LYS A 106 -16.43 -19.96 2.88
CA LYS A 106 -16.44 -21.34 2.36
C LYS A 106 -15.66 -22.32 3.23
N ALA A 107 -14.56 -21.89 3.84
CA ALA A 107 -13.77 -22.71 4.75
C ALA A 107 -14.50 -22.98 6.07
N LEU A 108 -15.22 -21.98 6.57
CA LEU A 108 -16.02 -22.04 7.79
C LEU A 108 -17.38 -22.75 7.59
N LYS A 109 -17.77 -23.04 6.34
CA LYS A 109 -19.09 -23.57 5.96
C LYS A 109 -20.24 -22.69 6.47
N LEU A 110 -19.98 -21.37 6.52
CA LEU A 110 -20.98 -20.34 6.77
C LEU A 110 -21.83 -20.09 5.52
#